data_AF-A0A951DNV1-F1
#
_entry.id   AF-A0A951DNV1-F1
#
_cell.length_a   1.000
_cell.length_b   1.000
_cell.length_c   1.000
_cell.angle_alpha   90.00
_cell.angle_beta   90.00
_cell.angle_gamma   90.00
#
_symmetry.space_group_name_H-M   'P 1'
#
loop_
_entity.id
_entity.type
_entity.pdbx_description
1 polymer ?
#
loop_
_entity_poly.entity_id
_entity_poly.type
_entity_poly.pdbx_seq_one_letter_code
_entity_poly.pdbx_strand_id
1 'polypeptide(L)'
;LAVQVSLWLPGWPRSVITIADGLGGMSTKTNPVQTAHYLRDNYQGGGVLVDDTLVGLIFESGLDLKEFVGTGNGDLWRSALKDPANNVEWVAFRPNEMGDRVTAALEGEPALTENFTQVYAAEDYVVYERNSDIAANANGSGDSEVD
;
A
#
# COMPACT_ATOMS: atom_id res chain seq x y z
N LEU A 1 13.89 -36.97 49.97
CA LEU A 1 14.95 -36.34 49.16
C LEU A 1 14.26 -35.67 47.99
N ALA A 2 14.26 -34.34 48.01
CA ALA A 2 13.56 -33.49 47.06
C ALA A 2 14.32 -33.41 45.74
N VAL A 3 13.61 -33.47 44.61
CA VAL A 3 14.06 -32.79 43.38
C VAL A 3 12.82 -32.09 42.81
N GLN A 4 12.52 -30.91 43.36
CA GLN A 4 11.74 -29.90 42.65
C GLN A 4 12.60 -29.44 41.47
N VAL A 5 12.25 -29.81 40.24
CA VAL A 5 12.79 -29.15 39.03
C VAL A 5 11.93 -27.92 38.77
N SER A 6 12.15 -26.90 39.61
CA SER A 6 11.74 -25.54 39.34
C SER A 6 13.01 -24.72 39.18
N LEU A 7 13.33 -24.32 37.95
CA LEU A 7 13.73 -22.94 37.57
C LEU A 7 14.43 -22.89 36.19
N TRP A 8 14.06 -21.86 35.43
CA TRP A 8 14.88 -21.11 34.46
C TRP A 8 14.96 -21.54 32.99
N LEU A 9 13.89 -21.26 32.22
CA LEU A 9 14.02 -20.60 30.91
C LEU A 9 12.92 -19.53 30.77
N PRO A 10 13.23 -18.24 30.89
CA PRO A 10 12.23 -17.19 30.61
C PRO A 10 12.00 -17.13 29.09
N GLY A 11 10.79 -17.49 28.61
CA GLY A 11 10.36 -17.18 27.24
C GLY A 11 10.25 -18.33 26.21
N TRP A 12 10.10 -19.59 26.64
CA TRP A 12 9.75 -20.69 25.73
C TRP A 12 8.22 -20.70 25.48
N PRO A 13 7.68 -20.71 24.23
CA PRO A 13 8.27 -21.10 22.93
C PRO A 13 8.62 -19.93 21.97
N ARG A 14 8.60 -18.66 22.43
CA ARG A 14 8.82 -17.48 21.56
C ARG A 14 10.29 -17.26 21.14
N SER A 15 11.20 -18.11 21.58
CA SER A 15 12.66 -18.01 21.36
C SER A 15 13.13 -18.52 19.99
N VAL A 16 12.25 -19.19 19.24
CA VAL A 16 12.54 -19.60 17.86
C VAL A 16 12.10 -18.47 16.94
N ILE A 17 13.04 -17.91 16.16
CA ILE A 17 12.78 -16.78 15.26
C ILE A 17 11.56 -17.03 14.34
N THR A 18 11.36 -18.27 13.90
CA THR A 18 10.21 -18.67 13.06
C THR A 18 8.88 -18.62 13.81
N ILE A 19 8.83 -18.94 15.12
CA ILE A 19 7.59 -18.83 15.91
C ILE A 19 7.33 -17.36 16.24
N ALA A 20 8.36 -16.57 16.54
CA ALA A 20 8.21 -15.13 16.74
C ALA A 20 7.72 -14.43 15.46
N ASP A 21 8.28 -14.80 14.29
CA ASP A 21 7.82 -14.33 12.99
C ASP A 21 6.40 -14.81 12.67
N GLY A 22 6.06 -16.06 13.00
CA GLY A 22 4.70 -16.59 12.84
C GLY A 22 3.66 -15.99 13.80
N LEU A 23 4.07 -15.28 14.84
CA LEU A 23 3.18 -14.64 15.82
C LEU A 23 3.09 -13.11 15.69
N GLY A 24 4.02 -12.47 14.99
CA GLY A 24 4.00 -11.01 14.82
C GLY A 24 4.82 -10.46 13.66
N GLY A 25 5.38 -11.33 12.82
CA GLY A 25 6.05 -10.95 11.59
C GLY A 25 5.09 -10.81 10.41
N MET A 26 5.61 -10.72 9.19
CA MET A 26 4.79 -10.55 7.99
C MET A 26 3.80 -11.72 7.78
N SER A 27 4.12 -12.90 8.32
CA SER A 27 3.29 -14.11 8.27
C SER A 27 1.93 -13.97 8.96
N THR A 28 1.74 -12.97 9.85
CA THR A 28 0.44 -12.67 10.50
C THR A 28 -0.29 -11.50 9.86
N LYS A 29 0.33 -10.79 8.90
CA LYS A 29 -0.32 -9.63 8.27
C LYS A 29 -1.44 -10.10 7.34
N THR A 30 -2.47 -9.27 7.25
CA THR A 30 -3.69 -9.47 6.46
C THR A 30 -3.42 -9.93 5.04
N ASN A 31 -4.25 -10.84 4.51
CA ASN A 31 -4.00 -11.53 3.25
C ASN A 31 -4.21 -10.57 2.05
N PRO A 32 -3.16 -10.20 1.31
CA PRO A 32 -3.29 -9.26 0.20
C PRO A 32 -3.90 -9.88 -1.05
N VAL A 33 -4.07 -11.21 -1.12
CA VAL A 33 -4.36 -11.94 -2.37
C VAL A 33 -5.59 -11.42 -3.09
N GLN A 34 -6.68 -11.13 -2.38
CA GLN A 34 -7.91 -10.64 -3.02
C GLN A 34 -7.72 -9.25 -3.63
N THR A 35 -7.09 -8.34 -2.87
CA THR A 35 -6.77 -6.99 -3.33
C THR A 35 -5.76 -7.00 -4.47
N ALA A 36 -4.76 -7.87 -4.39
CA ALA A 36 -3.75 -8.05 -5.43
C ALA A 36 -4.36 -8.55 -6.74
N HIS A 37 -5.27 -9.53 -6.68
CA HIS A 37 -6.03 -9.98 -7.85
C HIS A 37 -6.90 -8.88 -8.43
N TYR A 38 -7.63 -8.16 -7.56
CA TYR A 38 -8.42 -7.02 -8.03
C TYR A 38 -7.57 -6.00 -8.76
N LEU A 39 -6.44 -5.58 -8.17
CA LEU A 39 -5.55 -4.61 -8.79
C LEU A 39 -5.01 -5.14 -10.12
N ARG A 40 -4.55 -6.39 -10.17
CA ARG A 40 -4.07 -7.03 -11.40
C ARG A 40 -5.10 -7.00 -12.53
N ASP A 41 -6.35 -7.34 -12.22
CA ASP A 41 -7.39 -7.52 -13.23
C ASP A 41 -7.97 -6.19 -13.73
N ASN A 42 -7.83 -5.11 -12.95
CA ASN A 42 -8.42 -3.79 -13.24
C ASN A 42 -7.37 -2.71 -13.56
N TYR A 43 -6.08 -2.97 -13.37
CA TYR A 43 -5.02 -2.00 -13.60
C TYR A 43 -4.91 -1.63 -15.09
N GLN A 44 -4.98 -0.32 -15.37
CA GLN A 44 -4.93 0.24 -16.73
C GLN A 44 -3.66 1.08 -16.98
N GLY A 45 -2.71 1.08 -16.04
CA GLY A 45 -1.54 1.97 -16.06
C GLY A 45 -1.72 3.19 -15.16
N GLY A 46 -0.73 4.08 -15.19
CA GLY A 46 -0.77 5.37 -14.49
C GLY A 46 -0.16 5.37 -13.08
N GLY A 47 0.38 4.25 -12.62
CA GLY A 47 1.13 4.14 -11.38
C GLY A 47 0.26 3.93 -10.15
N VAL A 48 0.80 3.20 -9.16
CA VAL A 48 0.15 2.86 -7.90
C VAL A 48 0.97 3.40 -6.74
N LEU A 49 0.43 4.39 -6.03
CA LEU A 49 1.02 4.90 -4.79
C LEU A 49 0.81 3.90 -3.66
N VAL A 50 1.91 3.48 -3.03
CA VAL A 50 1.93 2.48 -1.95
C VAL A 50 2.98 2.83 -0.89
N ASP A 51 2.84 2.24 0.31
CA ASP A 51 3.89 2.16 1.32
C ASP A 51 4.57 0.77 1.34
N ASP A 52 5.75 0.68 1.94
CA ASP A 52 6.49 -0.58 2.09
C ASP A 52 5.73 -1.61 2.96
N THR A 53 4.79 -1.16 3.79
CA THR A 53 3.86 -2.03 4.52
C THR A 53 2.99 -2.90 3.61
N LEU A 54 2.87 -2.55 2.32
CA LEU A 54 2.11 -3.27 1.29
C LEU A 54 2.97 -4.25 0.46
N VAL A 55 4.18 -4.61 0.93
CA VAL A 55 5.10 -5.51 0.19
C VAL A 55 4.43 -6.80 -0.32
N GLY A 56 3.52 -7.39 0.45
CA GLY A 56 2.74 -8.56 0.01
C GLY A 56 1.84 -8.26 -1.18
N LEU A 57 1.12 -7.13 -1.18
CA LEU A 57 0.27 -6.71 -2.29
C LEU A 57 1.09 -6.43 -3.56
N ILE A 58 2.25 -5.77 -3.41
CA ILE A 58 3.15 -5.46 -4.54
C ILE A 58 3.53 -6.75 -5.27
N PHE A 59 4.03 -7.75 -4.55
CA PHE A 59 4.48 -8.99 -5.19
C PHE A 59 3.34 -9.91 -5.65
N GLU A 60 2.26 -10.01 -4.89
CA GLU A 60 1.12 -10.87 -5.26
C GLU A 60 0.33 -10.32 -6.46
N SER A 61 0.36 -9.01 -6.71
CA SER A 61 -0.35 -8.40 -7.85
C SER A 61 0.21 -8.88 -9.20
N GLY A 62 1.48 -9.23 -9.26
CA GLY A 62 2.17 -9.58 -10.50
C GLY A 62 2.33 -8.41 -11.48
N LEU A 63 2.10 -7.16 -11.06
CA LEU A 63 2.39 -5.97 -11.86
C LEU A 63 3.91 -5.72 -11.92
N ASP A 64 4.38 -5.04 -12.97
CA ASP A 64 5.78 -4.63 -13.07
C ASP A 64 6.13 -3.70 -11.90
N LEU A 65 7.29 -3.90 -11.25
CA LEU A 65 7.71 -3.08 -10.10
C LEU A 65 7.80 -1.57 -10.41
N LYS A 66 8.00 -1.21 -11.68
CA LYS A 66 8.04 0.20 -12.15
C LYS A 66 6.68 0.90 -12.02
N GLU A 67 5.59 0.16 -11.97
CA GLU A 67 4.24 0.69 -11.81
C GLU A 67 3.98 1.14 -10.37
N PHE A 68 4.79 0.68 -9.41
CA PHE A 68 4.65 1.08 -8.01
C PHE A 68 5.47 2.32 -7.71
N VAL A 69 4.80 3.33 -7.17
CA VAL A 69 5.41 4.50 -6.56
C VAL A 69 5.43 4.25 -5.06
N GLY A 70 6.54 3.69 -4.58
CA GLY A 70 6.82 3.39 -3.18
C GLY A 70 8.02 4.18 -2.66
N THR A 71 8.40 3.97 -1.40
CA THR A 71 9.40 4.84 -0.74
C THR A 71 10.78 4.79 -1.39
N GLY A 72 11.11 3.68 -2.04
CA GLY A 72 12.31 3.51 -2.85
C GLY A 72 12.42 4.49 -4.03
N ASN A 73 11.30 5.06 -4.50
CA ASN A 73 11.29 6.04 -5.60
C ASN A 73 11.69 7.46 -5.16
N GLY A 74 11.94 7.71 -3.87
CA GLY A 74 12.51 8.96 -3.38
C GLY A 74 11.61 10.18 -3.60
N ASP A 75 12.06 11.14 -4.41
CA ASP A 75 11.32 12.39 -4.65
C ASP A 75 9.98 12.17 -5.35
N LEU A 76 9.89 11.18 -6.24
CA LEU A 76 8.63 10.84 -6.91
C LEU A 76 7.56 10.44 -5.89
N TRP A 77 7.92 9.60 -4.91
CA TRP A 77 7.01 9.18 -3.85
C TRP A 77 6.58 10.33 -2.94
N ARG A 78 7.52 11.22 -2.59
CA ARG A 78 7.20 12.42 -1.81
C ARG A 78 6.26 13.38 -2.56
N SER A 79 6.42 13.52 -3.87
CA SER A 79 5.52 14.32 -4.70
C SER A 79 4.14 13.66 -4.79
N ALA A 80 4.07 12.35 -5.00
CA ALA A 80 2.82 11.61 -5.06
C ALA A 80 2.05 11.61 -3.74
N LEU A 81 2.72 11.60 -2.58
CA LEU A 81 2.06 11.76 -1.29
C LEU A 81 1.42 13.15 -1.10
N LYS A 82 2.03 14.20 -1.67
CA LYS A 82 1.53 15.58 -1.54
C LYS A 82 0.43 15.89 -2.55
N ASP A 83 0.54 15.31 -3.74
CA ASP A 83 -0.34 15.57 -4.86
C ASP A 83 -0.57 14.28 -5.68
N PRO A 84 -1.33 13.32 -5.11
CA PRO A 84 -1.52 12.02 -5.76
C PRO A 84 -2.23 12.17 -7.11
N ALA A 85 -3.17 13.11 -7.22
CA ALA A 85 -3.98 13.33 -8.42
C ALA A 85 -3.14 13.66 -9.66
N ASN A 86 -1.97 14.28 -9.52
CA ASN A 86 -1.08 14.60 -10.65
C ASN A 86 0.06 13.60 -10.85
N ASN A 87 0.27 12.66 -9.93
CA ASN A 87 1.45 11.78 -9.95
C ASN A 87 1.10 10.30 -10.15
N VAL A 88 -0.12 9.87 -9.80
CA VAL A 88 -0.56 8.48 -9.89
C VAL A 88 -2.04 8.39 -10.29
N GLU A 89 -2.41 7.24 -10.85
CA GLU A 89 -3.81 6.89 -11.13
C GLU A 89 -4.43 6.08 -9.99
N TRP A 90 -3.62 5.31 -9.26
CA TRP A 90 -4.08 4.42 -8.21
C TRP A 90 -3.42 4.74 -6.87
N VAL A 91 -4.18 4.60 -5.79
CA VAL A 91 -3.70 4.70 -4.42
C VAL A 91 -4.16 3.48 -3.65
N ALA A 92 -3.22 2.75 -3.05
CA ALA A 92 -3.54 1.60 -2.20
C ALA A 92 -2.83 1.74 -0.85
N PHE A 93 -3.57 1.50 0.23
CA PHE A 93 -3.06 1.60 1.60
C PHE A 93 -3.86 0.72 2.57
N ARG A 94 -3.36 0.61 3.80
CA ARG A 94 -4.02 -0.12 4.89
C ARG A 94 -4.49 0.85 5.98
N PRO A 95 -5.79 1.13 6.11
CA PRO A 95 -6.28 2.20 6.98
C PRO A 95 -5.99 1.95 8.47
N ASN A 96 -5.89 0.70 8.91
CA ASN A 96 -5.61 0.39 10.32
C ASN A 96 -4.13 0.09 10.61
N GLU A 97 -3.23 0.18 9.62
CA GLU A 97 -1.81 -0.08 9.80
C GLU A 97 -1.10 1.22 10.22
N MET A 98 -0.74 1.35 11.49
CA MET A 98 -0.06 2.54 12.04
C MET A 98 1.28 2.89 11.36
N GLY A 99 1.91 1.94 10.66
CA GLY A 99 3.15 2.16 9.93
C GLY A 99 2.97 2.64 8.49
N ASP A 100 1.75 2.66 7.97
CA ASP A 100 1.46 3.04 6.60
C ASP A 100 1.49 4.57 6.45
N ARG A 101 2.52 5.07 5.75
CA ARG A 101 2.70 6.51 5.53
C ARG A 101 1.77 7.07 4.47
N VAL A 102 1.20 6.23 3.60
CA VAL A 102 0.15 6.66 2.65
C VAL A 102 -1.14 6.91 3.41
N THR A 103 -1.53 5.99 4.32
CA THR A 103 -2.66 6.21 5.24
C THR A 103 -2.47 7.50 6.03
N ALA A 104 -1.32 7.65 6.70
CA ALA A 104 -1.07 8.82 7.54
C ALA A 104 -1.07 10.17 6.77
N ALA A 105 -0.77 10.15 5.47
CA ALA A 105 -0.72 11.35 4.64
C ALA A 105 -2.06 11.71 3.99
N LEU A 106 -2.93 10.73 3.74
CA LEU A 106 -4.13 10.91 2.91
C LEU A 106 -5.45 10.66 3.65
N GLU A 107 -5.42 9.98 4.80
CA GLU A 107 -6.63 9.73 5.58
C GLU A 107 -7.22 11.05 6.11
N GLY A 108 -8.45 11.35 5.70
CA GLY A 108 -9.15 12.58 6.06
C GLY A 108 -8.78 13.81 5.23
N GLU A 109 -7.86 13.70 4.27
CA GLU A 109 -7.52 14.79 3.36
C GLU A 109 -8.55 14.91 2.22
N PRO A 110 -9.04 16.13 1.91
CA PRO A 110 -10.01 16.34 0.84
C PRO A 110 -9.53 15.82 -0.52
N ALA A 111 -8.23 15.91 -0.79
CA ALA A 111 -7.63 15.51 -2.05
C ALA A 111 -7.91 14.04 -2.42
N LEU A 112 -7.98 13.14 -1.43
CA LEU A 112 -8.33 11.73 -1.65
C LEU A 112 -9.82 11.59 -1.99
N THR A 113 -10.70 12.30 -1.28
CA THR A 113 -12.16 12.21 -1.49
C THR A 113 -12.68 12.99 -2.69
N GLU A 114 -11.95 14.01 -3.16
CA GLU A 114 -12.34 14.86 -4.29
C GLU A 114 -11.85 14.31 -5.63
N ASN A 115 -10.65 13.74 -5.65
CA ASN A 115 -9.99 13.33 -6.90
C ASN A 115 -9.97 11.82 -7.11
N PHE A 116 -10.32 11.02 -6.10
CA PHE A 116 -10.33 9.57 -6.20
C PHE A 116 -11.66 8.98 -5.75
N THR A 117 -11.99 7.83 -6.31
CA THR A 117 -13.11 7.00 -5.91
C THR A 117 -12.58 5.70 -5.32
N GLN A 118 -13.10 5.29 -4.16
CA GLN A 118 -12.79 3.97 -3.61
C GLN A 118 -13.44 2.90 -4.51
N VAL A 119 -12.62 2.11 -5.19
CA VAL A 119 -13.10 1.08 -6.14
C VAL A 119 -13.07 -0.32 -5.55
N TYR A 120 -12.26 -0.54 -4.52
CA TYR A 120 -12.17 -1.82 -3.83
C TYR A 120 -11.78 -1.68 -2.37
N ALA A 121 -12.32 -2.58 -1.54
CA ALA A 121 -11.90 -2.76 -0.17
C ALA A 121 -12.05 -4.23 0.23
N ALA A 122 -11.00 -4.82 0.80
CA ALA A 122 -11.05 -6.17 1.33
C ALA A 122 -10.11 -6.29 2.52
N GLU A 123 -10.61 -6.95 3.57
CA GLU A 123 -9.92 -7.15 4.84
C GLU A 123 -9.42 -5.81 5.44
N ASP A 124 -8.14 -5.51 5.29
CA ASP A 124 -7.49 -4.28 5.79
C ASP A 124 -6.79 -3.51 4.66
N TYR A 125 -7.21 -3.71 3.41
CA TYR A 125 -6.70 -2.98 2.26
C TYR A 125 -7.83 -2.19 1.61
N VAL A 126 -7.51 -0.99 1.17
CA VAL A 126 -8.38 -0.16 0.34
C VAL A 126 -7.64 0.25 -0.92
N VAL A 127 -8.36 0.32 -2.04
CA VAL A 127 -7.84 0.77 -3.33
C VAL A 127 -8.75 1.87 -3.87
N TYR A 128 -8.11 2.96 -4.25
CA TYR A 128 -8.70 4.13 -4.85
C TYR A 128 -8.18 4.30 -6.28
N GLU A 129 -9.07 4.67 -7.19
CA GLU A 129 -8.77 5.01 -8.57
C GLU A 129 -9.09 6.48 -8.80
N ARG A 130 -8.25 7.18 -9.56
CA ARG A 130 -8.43 8.59 -9.87
C ARG A 130 -9.69 8.79 -10.70
N ASN A 131 -10.43 9.86 -10.40
CA ASN A 131 -11.65 10.20 -11.10
C ASN A 131 -11.34 10.56 -12.56
N SER A 132 -12.11 9.99 -13.49
CA SER A 132 -11.90 10.11 -14.93
C SER A 132 -11.89 11.55 -15.44
N ASP A 133 -12.62 12.44 -14.78
CA ASP A 133 -12.72 13.87 -15.10
C ASP A 133 -11.41 14.63 -14.87
N ILE A 134 -10.55 14.15 -13.96
CA ILE A 134 -9.22 14.72 -13.70
C ILE A 134 -8.21 14.24 -14.75
N ALA A 135 -8.30 12.96 -15.14
CA ALA A 135 -7.42 12.36 -16.13
C ALA A 135 -7.55 13.01 -17.52
N ALA A 136 -8.77 13.44 -17.89
CA ALA A 136 -9.02 14.16 -19.15
C ALA A 136 -8.35 15.55 -19.20
N ASN A 137 -8.23 16.23 -18.06
CA ASN A 137 -7.65 17.58 -17.99
C ASN A 137 -6.12 17.56 -17.94
N ALA A 138 -5.51 16.52 -17.38
CA ALA A 138 -4.05 16.36 -17.36
C ALA A 138 -3.46 16.17 -18.78
N ASN A 139 -4.17 15.44 -19.65
CA ASN A 139 -3.77 15.19 -21.04
C ASN A 139 -4.07 16.33 -22.02
N GLY A 140 -4.75 17.41 -21.58
CA GLY A 140 -5.13 18.55 -22.42
C GLY A 140 -4.14 19.72 -22.44
N SER A 141 -2.99 19.60 -21.76
CA SER A 141 -2.03 20.70 -21.56
C SER A 141 -0.78 20.64 -22.46
N GLY A 142 -0.80 19.78 -23.49
CA GLY A 142 0.26 19.69 -24.50
C GLY A 142 -0.12 20.38 -25.82
N ASP A 143 0.24 21.65 -25.92
CA ASP A 143 0.48 22.44 -27.15
C ASP A 143 -0.59 22.46 -28.25
N SER A 144 -1.47 23.46 -28.13
CA SER A 144 -1.88 24.29 -29.26
C SER A 144 -1.05 25.58 -29.28
N GLU A 145 0.02 25.64 -30.07
CA GLU A 145 0.61 26.82 -30.78
C GLU A 145 1.93 26.32 -31.43
N VAL A 146 2.29 26.55 -32.70
CA VAL A 146 2.35 27.83 -33.42
C VAL A 146 2.23 27.58 -34.94
N ASP A 147 1.64 28.55 -35.64
CA ASP A 147 1.48 28.74 -37.09
C ASP A 147 2.62 28.29 -38.02
#